data_AF-A0A6G3RB20-F1
#
_entry.id   AF-A0A6G3RB20-F1
#
_cell.length_a   1.000
_cell.length_b   1.000
_cell.length_c   1.000
_cell.angle_alpha   90.00
_cell.angle_beta   90.00
_cell.angle_gamma   90.00
#
_symmetry.space_group_name_H-M   'P 1'
#
loop_
_entity.id
_entity.type
_entity.pdbx_description
1 polymer ?
#
loop_
_entity_poly.entity_id
_entity_poly.type
_entity_poly.pdbx_seq_one_letter_code
_entity_poly.pdbx_strand_id
1 'polypeptide(L)'
;MRDTFAWDEAHRAGADTAVIAARPVNGGRGPVTPLTLLRITAALTCLDTVVQGLLAGMLLNGDVASIDPHGVNAYVFELLVFLQLVAAVLLWHGNRGLTWPVKGAAGILAVTFGQTGLGLASSLAAHVALGVALCAMQTVFALFVVRGLTFRTEGVRALRTGSLEG
;
A
#
# COMPACT_ATOMS: atom_id res chain seq x y z
N MET A 1 -25.63 33.80 -53.76
CA MET A 1 -24.26 33.50 -53.30
C MET A 1 -24.34 33.47 -51.78
N ARG A 2 -24.23 32.28 -51.19
CA ARG A 2 -24.47 32.02 -49.76
C ARG A 2 -23.11 31.74 -49.12
N ASP A 3 -22.73 32.55 -48.15
CA ASP A 3 -21.43 32.44 -47.49
C ASP A 3 -21.61 31.65 -46.19
N THR A 4 -21.46 30.34 -46.31
CA THR A 4 -21.20 29.43 -45.20
C THR A 4 -19.70 29.49 -44.91
N PHE A 5 -19.27 29.90 -43.70
CA PHE A 5 -18.02 29.54 -42.99
C PHE A 5 -17.63 30.67 -42.00
N ALA A 6 -18.17 30.64 -40.78
CA ALA A 6 -17.68 31.54 -39.71
C ALA A 6 -17.86 30.96 -38.28
N TRP A 7 -18.01 29.64 -38.15
CA TRP A 7 -18.17 28.98 -36.83
C TRP A 7 -17.06 27.98 -36.47
N ASP A 8 -16.12 27.69 -37.37
CA ASP A 8 -15.08 26.67 -37.15
C ASP A 8 -13.72 27.23 -36.65
N GLU A 9 -13.49 28.54 -36.69
CA GLU A 9 -12.20 29.14 -36.30
C GLU A 9 -12.05 29.39 -34.79
N ALA A 10 -13.16 29.48 -34.04
CA ALA A 10 -13.10 29.70 -32.59
C ALA A 10 -12.66 28.46 -31.79
N HIS A 11 -12.51 27.29 -32.41
CA HIS A 11 -12.19 26.02 -31.73
C HIS A 11 -10.78 25.46 -32.05
N ARG A 12 -9.95 26.17 -32.84
CA ARG A 12 -8.68 25.61 -33.36
C ARG A 12 -7.44 26.52 -33.31
N ALA A 13 -7.38 27.49 -32.40
CA ALA A 13 -6.16 28.29 -32.23
C ALA A 13 -5.69 28.32 -30.76
N GLY A 14 -4.69 27.49 -30.47
CA GLY A 14 -3.81 27.54 -29.30
C GLY A 14 -4.33 26.76 -28.07
N ALA A 15 -4.18 25.44 -27.91
CA ALA A 15 -3.07 24.57 -28.30
C ALA A 15 -1.68 25.18 -28.07
N ASP A 16 -1.57 26.19 -27.21
CA ASP A 16 -0.31 26.50 -26.56
C ASP A 16 -0.08 25.37 -25.56
N THR A 17 0.74 24.44 -26.02
CA THR A 17 1.46 23.49 -25.20
C THR A 17 2.26 24.29 -24.18
N ALA A 18 1.60 24.71 -23.11
CA ALA A 18 2.22 24.86 -21.82
C ALA A 18 2.65 23.45 -21.40
N VAL A 19 3.73 22.97 -22.04
CA VAL A 19 4.65 22.06 -21.40
C VAL A 19 5.07 22.83 -20.16
N ILE A 20 4.33 22.61 -19.06
CA ILE A 20 4.82 22.86 -17.72
C ILE A 20 6.10 22.05 -17.70
N ALA A 21 7.22 22.73 -17.92
CA ALA A 21 8.53 22.15 -17.80
C ALA A 21 8.52 21.45 -16.44
N ALA A 22 8.50 20.12 -16.46
CA ALA A 22 8.56 19.33 -15.26
C ALA A 22 9.83 19.81 -14.57
N ARG A 23 9.64 20.61 -13.52
CA ARG A 23 10.76 21.16 -12.76
C ARG A 23 11.56 19.93 -12.37
N PRO A 24 12.86 19.82 -12.71
CA PRO A 24 13.64 18.70 -12.28
C PRO A 24 13.48 18.63 -10.76
N VAL A 25 12.87 17.56 -10.27
CA VAL A 25 12.92 17.24 -8.85
C VAL A 25 14.40 17.09 -8.58
N ASN A 26 14.96 18.11 -7.94
CA ASN A 26 16.33 18.07 -7.45
C ASN A 26 16.50 16.72 -6.74
N GLY A 27 17.45 15.92 -7.21
CA GLY A 27 17.75 14.57 -6.73
C GLY A 27 18.34 14.52 -5.31
N GLY A 28 17.92 15.44 -4.43
CA GLY A 28 18.11 15.30 -3.00
C GLY A 28 17.05 14.34 -2.47
N ARG A 29 17.46 13.26 -1.81
CA ARG A 29 16.55 12.39 -1.04
C ARG A 29 15.83 13.27 -0.02
N GLY A 30 14.62 13.73 -0.35
CA GLY A 30 13.74 14.36 0.63
C GLY A 30 13.49 13.39 1.79
N PRO A 31 13.13 13.89 2.98
CA PRO A 31 12.81 13.04 4.12
C PRO A 31 11.73 12.02 3.72
N VAL A 32 11.93 10.76 4.10
CA VAL A 32 10.94 9.70 3.90
C VAL A 32 9.64 10.11 4.59
N THR A 33 8.59 10.34 3.80
CA THR A 33 7.29 10.71 4.36
C THR A 33 6.65 9.50 5.05
N PRO A 34 5.77 9.69 6.06
CA PRO A 34 5.02 8.59 6.67
C PRO A 34 4.25 7.73 5.66
N LEU A 35 3.77 8.35 4.58
CA LEU A 35 3.15 7.64 3.46
C LEU A 35 4.16 6.76 2.70
N THR A 36 5.34 7.29 2.38
CA THR A 36 6.41 6.51 1.74
C THR A 36 6.79 5.32 2.61
N LEU A 37 6.93 5.52 3.93
CA LEU A 37 7.20 4.44 4.88
C LEU A 37 6.10 3.39 4.84
N LEU A 38 4.83 3.78 4.94
CA LEU A 38 3.69 2.85 4.90
C LEU A 38 3.64 2.04 3.59
N ARG A 39 3.95 2.65 2.45
CA ARG A 39 4.03 1.98 1.15
C ARG A 39 5.16 0.94 1.12
N ILE A 40 6.34 1.31 1.60
CA ILE A 40 7.50 0.42 1.64
C ILE A 40 7.21 -0.77 2.56
N THR A 41 6.75 -0.52 3.79
CA THR A 41 6.42 -1.59 4.73
C THR A 41 5.33 -2.49 4.16
N ALA A 42 4.27 -1.93 3.57
CA ALA A 42 3.19 -2.74 2.98
C ALA A 42 3.65 -3.63 1.82
N ALA A 43 4.53 -3.12 0.96
CA ALA A 43 5.12 -3.90 -0.13
C ALA A 43 6.03 -5.00 0.41
N LEU A 44 6.90 -4.70 1.37
CA LEU A 44 7.80 -5.68 1.99
C LEU A 44 7.02 -6.77 2.72
N THR A 45 6.05 -6.41 3.56
CA THR A 45 5.17 -7.36 4.24
C THR A 45 4.39 -8.21 3.24
N CYS A 46 3.93 -7.65 2.13
CA CYS A 46 3.24 -8.41 1.08
C CYS A 46 4.17 -9.42 0.40
N LEU A 47 5.39 -9.00 0.03
CA LEU A 47 6.38 -9.90 -0.56
C LEU A 47 6.75 -11.02 0.42
N ASP A 48 6.88 -10.70 1.70
CA ASP A 48 7.23 -11.67 2.74
C ASP A 48 6.15 -12.75 2.92
N THR A 49 4.86 -12.45 2.68
CA THR A 49 3.81 -13.50 2.66
C THR A 49 4.04 -14.56 1.58
N VAL A 50 4.69 -14.21 0.47
CA VAL A 50 5.07 -15.18 -0.58
C VAL A 50 6.22 -16.05 -0.10
N VAL A 51 7.20 -15.46 0.59
CA VAL A 51 8.34 -16.20 1.19
C VAL A 51 7.83 -17.16 2.27
N GLN A 52 6.95 -16.72 3.16
CA GLN A 52 6.21 -17.54 4.12
C GLN A 52 5.55 -18.75 3.45
N GLY A 53 4.79 -18.52 2.37
CA GLY A 53 4.11 -19.56 1.63
C GLY A 53 5.06 -20.56 0.97
N LEU A 54 6.18 -20.09 0.42
CA LEU A 54 7.23 -20.95 -0.15
C LEU A 54 7.84 -21.86 0.93
N LEU A 55 8.26 -21.30 2.06
CA LEU A 55 8.88 -22.06 3.15
C LEU A 55 7.90 -23.07 3.76
N ALA A 56 6.63 -22.67 3.94
CA ALA A 56 5.57 -23.58 4.38
C ALA A 56 5.32 -24.70 3.35
N GLY A 57 5.32 -24.37 2.06
CA GLY A 57 5.19 -25.35 0.97
C GLY A 57 6.32 -26.37 0.96
N MET A 58 7.56 -25.93 1.20
CA MET A 58 8.72 -26.84 1.33
C MET A 58 8.54 -27.80 2.51
N LEU A 59 8.07 -27.30 3.66
CA LEU A 59 7.78 -28.13 4.83
C LEU A 59 6.70 -29.19 4.54
N LEU A 60 5.61 -28.78 3.89
CA LEU A 60 4.54 -29.69 3.47
C LEU A 60 4.99 -30.71 2.43
N ASN A 61 6.03 -30.40 1.67
CA ASN A 61 6.68 -31.32 0.73
C ASN A 61 7.72 -32.24 1.40
N GLY A 62 7.85 -32.20 2.73
CA GLY A 62 8.72 -33.07 3.52
C GLY A 62 10.12 -32.54 3.77
N ASP A 63 10.44 -31.30 3.39
CA ASP A 63 11.71 -30.66 3.72
C ASP A 63 11.70 -30.18 5.18
N VAL A 64 12.15 -31.06 6.09
CA VAL A 64 12.23 -30.74 7.52
C VAL A 64 13.25 -29.62 7.83
N ALA A 65 14.20 -29.36 6.93
CA ALA A 65 15.17 -28.28 7.14
C ALA A 65 14.54 -26.89 6.98
N SER A 66 13.33 -26.79 6.42
CA SER A 66 12.62 -25.52 6.26
C SER A 66 11.87 -25.07 7.53
N ILE A 67 11.82 -25.90 8.59
CA ILE A 67 11.18 -25.55 9.88
C ILE A 67 11.83 -24.30 10.49
N ASP A 68 13.15 -24.29 10.65
CA ASP A 68 13.87 -23.17 11.25
C ASP A 68 13.76 -21.90 10.40
N PRO A 69 14.02 -21.95 9.07
CA PRO A 69 13.79 -20.80 8.19
C PRO A 69 12.36 -20.26 8.24
N HIS A 70 11.34 -21.13 8.26
CA HIS A 70 9.94 -20.72 8.33
C HIS A 70 9.65 -19.99 9.65
N GLY A 71 10.13 -20.52 10.78
CA GLY A 71 10.02 -19.89 12.09
C GLY A 71 10.74 -18.54 12.16
N VAL A 72 11.97 -18.45 11.66
CA VAL A 72 12.72 -17.18 11.59
C VAL A 72 11.99 -16.15 10.71
N ASN A 73 11.46 -16.59 9.55
CA ASN A 73 10.70 -15.72 8.66
C ASN A 73 9.38 -15.26 9.31
N ALA A 74 8.77 -16.05 10.20
CA ALA A 74 7.60 -15.61 10.96
C ALA A 74 7.90 -14.39 11.84
N TYR A 75 9.06 -14.36 12.51
CA TYR A 75 9.47 -13.19 13.28
C TYR A 75 9.76 -11.97 12.40
N VAL A 76 10.34 -12.18 11.21
CA VAL A 76 10.53 -11.09 10.23
C VAL A 76 9.18 -10.53 9.78
N PHE A 77 8.22 -11.40 9.47
CA PHE A 77 6.86 -11.01 9.11
C PHE A 77 6.19 -10.20 10.22
N GLU A 78 6.23 -10.68 11.47
CA GLU A 78 5.70 -9.98 12.64
C GLU A 78 6.30 -8.58 12.81
N LEU A 79 7.63 -8.47 12.70
CA LEU A 79 8.32 -7.19 12.76
C LEU A 79 7.86 -6.25 11.63
N LEU A 80 7.76 -6.74 10.39
CA LEU A 80 7.30 -5.94 9.25
C LEU A 80 5.86 -5.45 9.43
N VAL A 81 4.95 -6.30 9.92
CA VAL A 81 3.57 -5.90 10.23
C VAL A 81 3.53 -4.87 11.37
N PHE A 82 4.37 -5.01 12.39
CA PHE A 82 4.49 -4.03 13.46
C PHE A 82 4.99 -2.67 12.92
N LEU A 83 6.04 -2.67 12.10
CA LEU A 83 6.54 -1.45 11.46
C LEU A 83 5.50 -0.81 10.52
N GLN A 84 4.70 -1.63 9.82
CA GLN A 84 3.55 -1.16 9.03
C GLN A 84 2.52 -0.44 9.91
N LEU A 85 2.21 -0.97 11.09
CA LEU A 85 1.31 -0.30 12.05
C LEU A 85 1.90 1.02 12.55
N VAL A 86 3.19 1.06 12.90
CA VAL A 86 3.88 2.29 13.29
C VAL A 86 3.79 3.35 12.18
N ALA A 87 4.08 2.98 10.93
CA ALA A 87 3.96 3.89 9.79
C ALA A 87 2.52 4.39 9.59
N ALA A 88 1.52 3.53 9.78
CA ALA A 88 0.11 3.91 9.71
C ALA A 88 -0.28 4.91 10.83
N VAL A 89 0.22 4.71 12.05
CA VAL A 89 -0.01 5.63 13.18
C VAL A 89 0.65 6.98 12.94
N LEU A 90 1.90 7.00 12.44
CA LEU A 90 2.58 8.25 12.08
C LEU A 90 1.82 9.02 11.00
N LEU A 91 1.29 8.30 10.00
CA LEU A 91 0.46 8.90 8.95
C LEU A 91 -0.85 9.49 9.51
N TRP A 92 -1.50 8.77 10.42
CA TRP A 92 -2.72 9.22 11.10
C TRP A 92 -2.48 10.42 12.02
N HIS A 93 -1.36 10.47 12.73
CA HIS A 93 -1.01 11.59 13.60
C HIS A 93 -0.98 12.92 12.83
N GLY A 94 -0.42 12.92 11.63
CA GLY A 94 -0.44 14.09 10.72
C GLY A 94 -1.75 14.29 9.95
N ASN A 95 -2.63 13.27 9.91
CA ASN A 95 -3.85 13.26 9.10
C ASN A 95 -5.01 12.55 9.85
N ARG A 96 -5.56 13.17 10.89
CA ARG A 96 -6.53 12.54 11.80
C ARG A 96 -7.80 12.00 11.11
N GLY A 97 -8.14 12.50 9.92
CA GLY A 97 -9.25 12.00 9.08
C GLY A 97 -8.96 10.72 8.28
N LEU A 98 -7.76 10.13 8.41
CA LEU A 98 -7.32 8.92 7.71
C LEU A 98 -7.08 7.78 8.70
N THR A 99 -8.17 7.26 9.29
CA THR A 99 -8.11 6.23 10.35
C THR A 99 -8.04 4.80 9.81
N TRP A 100 -8.42 4.57 8.56
CA TRP A 100 -8.47 3.23 7.97
C TRP A 100 -7.11 2.50 7.94
N PRO A 101 -5.94 3.14 7.69
CA PRO A 101 -4.67 2.42 7.65
C PRO A 101 -4.30 1.85 9.01
N VAL A 102 -4.59 2.59 10.08
CA VAL A 102 -4.35 2.15 11.46
C VAL A 102 -5.23 0.94 11.77
N LYS A 103 -6.54 1.01 11.46
CA LYS A 103 -7.46 -0.12 11.68
C LYS A 103 -7.06 -1.36 10.88
N GLY A 104 -6.70 -1.19 9.61
CA GLY A 104 -6.27 -2.30 8.75
C GLY A 104 -4.97 -2.94 9.25
N ALA A 105 -3.94 -2.15 9.54
CA ALA A 105 -2.67 -2.66 10.04
C ALA A 105 -2.81 -3.32 11.43
N ALA A 106 -3.61 -2.75 12.32
CA ALA A 106 -3.88 -3.34 13.63
C ALA A 106 -4.65 -4.67 13.52
N GLY A 107 -5.63 -4.76 12.62
CA GLY A 107 -6.33 -6.00 12.33
C GLY A 107 -5.41 -7.10 11.79
N ILE A 108 -4.54 -6.75 10.83
CA ILE A 108 -3.54 -7.68 10.29
C ILE A 108 -2.59 -8.15 11.40
N LEU A 109 -2.09 -7.24 12.25
CA LEU A 109 -1.23 -7.61 13.38
C LEU A 109 -1.92 -8.58 14.36
N ALA A 110 -3.19 -8.33 14.69
CA ALA A 110 -3.96 -9.22 15.55
C ALA A 110 -4.11 -10.62 14.93
N VAL A 111 -4.38 -10.71 13.62
CA VAL A 111 -4.45 -11.99 12.92
C VAL A 111 -3.09 -12.68 12.86
N THR A 112 -2.00 -11.94 12.68
CA THR A 112 -0.63 -12.48 12.72
C THR A 112 -0.35 -13.18 14.06
N PHE A 113 -0.71 -12.58 15.19
CA PHE A 113 -0.56 -13.26 16.49
C PHE A 113 -1.42 -14.53 16.60
N GLY A 114 -2.65 -14.50 16.08
CA GLY A 114 -3.48 -15.69 15.98
C GLY A 114 -2.81 -16.80 15.16
N GLN A 115 -2.18 -16.43 14.05
CA GLN A 115 -1.46 -17.34 13.18
C GLN A 115 -0.26 -17.99 13.88
N THR A 116 0.53 -17.21 14.60
CA THR A 116 1.64 -17.71 15.44
C THR A 116 1.12 -18.69 16.49
N GLY A 117 0.01 -18.36 17.17
CA GLY A 117 -0.63 -19.26 18.12
C GLY A 117 -1.06 -20.61 17.51
N LEU A 118 -1.66 -20.59 16.31
CA LEU A 118 -2.04 -21.81 15.60
C LEU A 118 -0.83 -22.65 15.17
N GLY A 119 0.26 -21.99 14.79
CA GLY A 119 1.53 -22.67 14.45
C GLY A 119 2.12 -23.39 15.67
N LEU A 120 2.19 -22.70 16.82
CA LEU A 120 2.66 -23.28 18.08
C LEU A 120 1.76 -24.43 18.57
N ALA A 121 0.45 -24.33 18.37
CA ALA A 121 -0.51 -25.38 18.68
C ALA A 121 -0.49 -26.55 17.68
N SER A 122 0.34 -26.50 16.63
CA SER A 122 0.40 -27.50 15.56
C SER A 122 -0.95 -27.75 14.87
N SER A 123 -1.83 -26.74 14.85
CA SER A 123 -3.13 -26.81 14.17
C SER A 123 -2.95 -26.56 12.67
N LEU A 124 -2.39 -27.55 11.95
CA LEU A 124 -1.88 -27.38 10.60
C LEU A 124 -2.92 -26.81 9.62
N ALA A 125 -4.13 -27.39 9.57
CA ALA A 125 -5.16 -26.96 8.64
C ALA A 125 -5.61 -25.50 8.90
N ALA A 126 -5.81 -25.14 10.17
CA ALA A 126 -6.21 -23.80 10.55
C ALA A 126 -5.09 -22.78 10.30
N HIS A 127 -3.85 -23.17 10.63
CA HIS A 127 -2.66 -22.34 10.40
C HIS A 127 -2.46 -22.07 8.90
N VAL A 128 -2.51 -23.09 8.04
CA VAL A 128 -2.36 -22.89 6.59
C VAL A 128 -3.49 -22.02 6.03
N ALA A 129 -4.74 -22.28 6.41
CA ALA A 129 -5.88 -21.50 5.95
C ALA A 129 -5.79 -20.02 6.36
N LEU A 130 -5.42 -19.75 7.62
CA LEU A 130 -5.26 -18.39 8.11
C LEU A 130 -4.05 -17.68 7.45
N GLY A 131 -3.01 -18.42 7.08
CA GLY A 131 -1.86 -17.90 6.33
C GLY A 131 -2.22 -17.41 4.93
N VAL A 132 -3.04 -18.20 4.22
CA VAL A 132 -3.58 -17.78 2.92
C VAL A 132 -4.49 -16.55 3.07
N ALA A 133 -5.32 -16.52 4.12
CA ALA A 133 -6.15 -15.35 4.42
C ALA A 133 -5.30 -14.10 4.71
N LEU A 134 -4.22 -14.24 5.49
CA LEU A 134 -3.25 -13.16 5.75
C LEU A 134 -2.59 -12.64 4.48
N CYS A 135 -2.18 -13.53 3.58
CA CYS A 135 -1.65 -13.14 2.27
C CYS A 135 -2.66 -12.30 1.47
N ALA A 136 -3.93 -12.73 1.41
CA ALA A 136 -4.99 -11.99 0.75
C ALA A 136 -5.25 -10.62 1.42
N MET A 137 -5.36 -10.58 2.76
CA MET A 137 -5.54 -9.34 3.52
C MET A 137 -4.40 -8.35 3.29
N GLN A 138 -3.16 -8.82 3.32
CA GLN A 138 -1.98 -7.99 3.10
C GLN A 138 -1.91 -7.47 1.66
N THR A 139 -2.28 -8.30 0.67
CA THR A 139 -2.37 -7.88 -0.73
C THR A 139 -3.41 -6.78 -0.90
N VAL A 140 -4.61 -6.95 -0.34
CA VAL A 140 -5.66 -5.93 -0.38
C VAL A 140 -5.18 -4.65 0.31
N PHE A 141 -4.58 -4.75 1.50
CA PHE A 141 -4.05 -3.60 2.23
C PHE A 141 -3.01 -2.84 1.40
N ALA A 142 -2.04 -3.53 0.80
CA ALA A 142 -1.01 -2.93 -0.04
C ALA A 142 -1.63 -2.22 -1.26
N LEU A 143 -2.61 -2.83 -1.93
CA LEU A 143 -3.32 -2.22 -3.05
C LEU A 143 -4.08 -0.95 -2.63
N PHE A 144 -4.74 -0.97 -1.47
CA PHE A 144 -5.45 0.21 -0.92
C PHE A 144 -4.47 1.32 -0.51
N VAL A 145 -3.32 0.99 0.06
CA VAL A 145 -2.28 1.99 0.40
C VAL A 145 -1.72 2.65 -0.87
N VAL A 146 -1.53 1.89 -1.95
CA VAL A 146 -1.05 2.41 -3.23
C VAL A 146 -2.13 3.23 -3.94
N ARG A 147 -3.38 2.76 -3.99
CA ARG A 147 -4.48 3.39 -4.76
C ARG A 147 -5.32 4.41 -3.98
N GLY A 148 -5.72 4.08 -2.75
CA GLY A 148 -6.69 4.85 -1.96
C GLY A 148 -6.23 6.24 -1.53
N LEU A 149 -4.93 6.51 -1.58
CA LEU A 149 -4.36 7.82 -1.24
C LEU A 149 -4.21 8.75 -2.43
N THR A 150 -4.26 8.22 -3.65
CA THR A 150 -4.28 9.01 -4.89
C THR A 150 -5.63 9.71 -5.07
N PHE A 151 -6.74 9.04 -4.71
CA PHE A 151 -8.09 9.60 -4.87
C PHE A 151 -8.40 10.79 -3.95
N ARG A 152 -7.84 10.84 -2.73
CA ARG A 152 -8.06 11.99 -1.82
C ARG A 152 -7.22 13.21 -2.16
N THR A 153 -6.05 13.04 -2.77
CA THR A 153 -5.21 14.18 -3.17
C THR A 153 -5.81 14.97 -4.33
N GLU A 154 -6.54 14.33 -5.23
CA GLU A 154 -7.17 15.03 -6.36
C GLU A 154 -8.35 15.91 -5.90
N GLY A 155 -9.18 15.41 -4.98
CA GLY A 155 -10.32 16.17 -4.44
C GLY A 155 -9.90 17.42 -3.66
N VAL A 156 -8.79 17.36 -2.90
CA VAL A 156 -8.26 18.54 -2.16
C VAL A 156 -7.63 19.57 -3.10
N ARG A 157 -7.03 19.13 -4.22
CA ARG A 157 -6.42 20.04 -5.21
C ARG A 157 -7.48 20.81 -5.99
N ALA A 158 -8.58 20.15 -6.36
CA ALA A 158 -9.71 20.76 -7.06
C ALA A 158 -10.42 21.86 -6.24
N LEU A 159 -10.54 21.67 -4.92
CA LEU A 159 -11.12 22.68 -4.03
C LEU A 159 -10.24 23.92 -3.84
N ARG A 160 -8.92 23.79 -4.01
CA ARG A 160 -7.98 24.90 -3.85
C ARG A 160 -7.87 25.78 -5.10
N THR A 161 -8.08 25.21 -6.28
CA THR A 161 -8.07 25.95 -7.56
C THR A 161 -9.38 26.69 -7.79
N GLY A 162 -10.53 26.14 -7.38
CA GLY A 162 -11.82 26.83 -7.49
C GLY A 162 -12.02 28.04 -6.56
N SER A 163 -11.15 28.21 -5.55
CA SER A 163 -11.19 29.36 -4.62
C SER A 163 -10.37 30.57 -5.08
N LEU A 164 -9.63 30.46 -6.20
CA LEU A 164 -8.82 31.56 -6.74
C LEU A 164 -9.43 32.18 -8.01
N GLU A 165 -10.61 31.71 -8.44
CA GLU A 165 -11.31 32.18 -9.65
C GLU A 165 -12.64 32.88 -9.37
N GLY A 166 -12.91 33.28 -8.11
CA GLY A 166 -14.08 34.07 -7.71
C GLY A 166 -13.69 35.26 -6.85
#